data_AF-A0AAF1A345-F1
#
_entry.id   AF-A0AAF1A345-F1
#
_cell.length_a   1.000
_cell.length_b   1.000
_cell.length_c   1.000
_cell.angle_alpha   90.00
_cell.angle_beta   90.00
_cell.angle_gamma   90.00
#
_symmetry.space_group_name_H-M   'P 1'
#
loop_
_entity.id
_entity.type
_entity.pdbx_description
1 polymer ?
#
loop_
_entity_poly.entity_id
_entity_poly.type
_entity_poly.pdbx_seq_one_letter_code
_entity_poly.pdbx_strand_id
1 'polypeptide(L)' 'MHYLELAEAVFSLKIWRHYLYGVKCELFTNHCILLHVFTQKDLNLRQQRWMDFSKDCDVTLQYHLGKSNVVAAALS' A
#
# COMPACT_ATOMS: atom_id res chain seq x y z
N MET A 1 15.10 -4.38 5.16
CA MET A 1 13.77 -4.60 5.74
C MET A 1 12.75 -3.55 5.28
N HIS A 2 13.01 -2.23 5.35
CA HIS A 2 12.05 -1.20 4.87
C HIS A 2 11.55 -1.32 3.41
N TYR A 3 12.42 -1.73 2.47
CA TYR A 3 12.06 -1.78 1.04
C TYR A 3 11.31 -3.06 0.64
N LEU A 4 11.42 -4.13 1.45
CA LEU A 4 10.84 -5.44 1.12
C LEU A 4 9.32 -5.42 1.34
N GLU A 5 8.89 -4.92 2.50
CA GLU A 5 7.47 -4.79 2.87
C GLU A 5 6.71 -3.87 1.89
N LEU A 6 7.33 -2.76 1.48
CA LEU A 6 6.77 -1.86 0.47
C LEU A 6 6.69 -2.55 -0.91
N ALA A 7 7.69 -3.34 -1.28
CA ALA A 7 7.69 -4.08 -2.53
C ALA A 7 6.61 -5.17 -2.55
N GLU A 8 6.37 -5.87 -1.45
CA GLU A 8 5.33 -6.89 -1.31
C GLU A 8 3.92 -6.29 -1.39
N ALA A 9 3.68 -5.14 -0.76
CA ALA A 9 2.41 -4.43 -0.87
C ALA A 9 2.12 -4.01 -2.32
N VAL A 10 3.12 -3.43 -3.00
CA VAL A 10 3.00 -3.04 -4.41
C VAL A 10 2.86 -4.24 -5.34
N PHE A 11 3.56 -5.34 -5.05
CA PHE A 11 3.46 -6.58 -5.81
C PHE A 11 2.06 -7.19 -5.71
N SER A 12 1.48 -7.19 -4.51
CA SER A 12 0.08 -7.57 -4.29
C SER A 12 -0.84 -6.68 -5.11
N LEU A 13 -0.76 -5.35 -4.96
CA LEU A 13 -1.58 -4.41 -5.75
C LEU A 13 -1.48 -4.63 -7.27
N LYS A 14 -0.29 -5.01 -7.77
CA LYS A 14 -0.11 -5.37 -9.18
C LYS A 14 -0.84 -6.64 -9.59
N ILE A 15 -0.84 -7.67 -8.74
CA ILE A 15 -1.58 -8.92 -8.98
C ILE A 15 -3.08 -8.66 -8.97
N TRP A 16 -3.56 -7.84 -8.04
CA TRP A 16 -4.98 -7.56 -7.90
C TRP A 16 -5.48 -6.48 -8.86
N ARG A 17 -4.62 -5.87 -9.69
CA ARG A 17 -4.95 -4.73 -10.57
C ARG A 17 -6.24 -4.91 -11.37
N HIS A 18 -6.45 -6.09 -11.94
CA HIS A 18 -7.63 -6.38 -12.76
C HIS A 18 -8.92 -6.50 -11.96
N TYR A 19 -8.84 -6.70 -10.65
CA TYR A 19 -9.97 -6.68 -9.72
C TYR A 19 -10.20 -5.31 -9.07
N LEU A 20 -9.16 -4.48 -8.94
CA LEU A 20 -9.23 -3.17 -8.29
C LEU A 20 -9.65 -2.05 -9.26
N TYR A 21 -9.67 -2.33 -10.56
CA TYR A 21 -10.01 -1.31 -11.58
C TYR A 21 -11.48 -0.89 -11.48
N GLY A 22 -11.72 0.36 -11.07
CA GLY A 22 -13.07 0.92 -10.87
C GLY A 22 -13.69 0.68 -9.49
N VAL A 23 -12.93 0.12 -8.54
CA VAL A 23 -13.38 -0.10 -7.16
C VAL A 23 -12.50 0.67 -6.20
N LYS A 24 -13.11 1.42 -5.27
CA LYS A 24 -12.39 2.09 -4.19
C LYS A 24 -11.81 1.05 -3.25
N CYS A 25 -10.49 1.09 -3.07
CA CYS A 25 -9.80 0.09 -2.28
C CYS A 25 -9.17 0.75 -1.06
N GLU A 26 -9.44 0.23 0.13
CA GLU A 26 -8.85 0.71 1.37
C GLU A 26 -7.71 -0.23 1.76
N LEU A 27 -6.48 0.28 1.72
CA LEU A 27 -5.30 -0.49 2.07
C LEU A 27 -4.91 -0.20 3.52
N PHE A 28 -5.10 -1.21 4.37
CA PHE A 28 -4.79 -1.15 5.78
C PHE A 28 -3.36 -1.61 6.04
N THR A 29 -2.54 -0.75 6.64
CA THR A 29 -1.18 -1.09 7.02
C THR A 29 -0.91 -0.72 8.48
N ASN A 30 -0.20 -1.59 9.19
CA ASN A 30 0.37 -1.32 10.51
C ASN A 30 1.83 -0.83 10.42
N HIS A 31 2.40 -0.72 9.22
CA HIS A 31 3.77 -0.29 9.01
C HIS A 31 3.85 1.23 8.83
N CYS A 32 4.37 1.93 9.85
CA CYS A 32 4.57 3.39 9.82
C CYS A 32 5.36 3.88 8.60
N ILE A 33 6.20 3.02 8.04
CA ILE A 33 7.08 3.30 6.89
C ILE A 33 6.27 3.46 5.61
N LEU A 34 5.28 2.59 5.39
CA LEU A 34 4.35 2.68 4.27
C LEU A 34 3.55 3.98 4.34
N LEU A 35 3.12 4.36 5.55
CA LEU A 35 2.47 5.63 5.78
C LEU A 35 3.34 6.82 5.42
N HIS A 36 4.61 6.78 5.82
CA HIS A 36 5.57 7.83 5.55
C HIS A 36 5.81 8.00 4.05
N VAL A 37 5.97 6.90 3.32
CA VAL A 37 6.14 6.93 1.85
C VAL A 37 4.89 7.44 1.13
N PHE A 38 3.69 7.11 1.59
CA PHE A 38 2.46 7.59 0.96
C PHE A 38 2.16 9.08 1.24
N THR A 39 2.66 9.62 2.35
CA THR A 39 2.43 11.01 2.76
C THR A 39 3.54 11.97 2.32
N GLN A 40 4.73 11.44 1.98
CA GLN A 40 5.87 12.24 1.56
C GLN A 40 5.70 12.78 0.13
N LYS A 41 5.94 14.08 -0.06
CA LYS A 41 5.84 14.74 -1.38
C LYS A 41 7.02 14.46 -2.31
N ASP A 42 8.22 14.32 -1.76
CA ASP A 42 9.44 14.05 -2.52
C ASP A 42 9.76 12.55 -2.47
N LEU A 43 9.30 11.84 -3.50
CA LEU A 43 9.49 10.41 -3.66
C LEU A 43 10.51 10.11 -4.76
N ASN A 44 11.26 9.03 -4.58
CA ASN A 44 12.11 8.52 -5.65
C ASN A 44 11.26 8.13 -6.86
N LEU A 45 11.80 8.24 -8.08
CA LEU A 45 11.07 7.92 -9.33
C LEU A 45 10.35 6.56 -9.31
N ARG A 46 10.92 5.57 -8.62
CA ARG A 46 10.32 4.25 -8.44
C ARG A 46 9.08 4.28 -7.54
N GLN A 47 9.11 5.04 -6.45
CA GLN A 47 7.99 5.24 -5.54
C GLN A 47 6.91 6.12 -6.18
N GLN A 48 7.31 7.12 -6.97
CA GLN A 48 6.38 7.95 -7.73
C GLN A 48 5.53 7.12 -8.70
N ARG A 49 6.16 6.19 -9.44
CA ARG A 49 5.44 5.22 -10.29
C ARG A 49 4.46 4.33 -9.51
N TRP A 50 4.77 4.02 -8.24
CA TRP A 50 3.87 3.25 -7.38
C TRP A 50 2.69 4.09 -6.89
N MET A 51 2.91 5.37 -6.59
CA MET A 51 1.84 6.30 -6.24
C MET A 51 0.90 6.56 -7.42
N ASP A 52 1.43 6.72 -8.64
CA ASP A 52 0.60 6.88 -9.83
C ASP A 52 -0.26 5.64 -10.07
N PHE A 53 0.30 4.44 -9.91
CA PHE A 53 -0.45 3.19 -9.97
C PHE A 53 -1.54 3.09 -8.90
N SER A 54 -1.25 3.57 -7.68
CA SER A 54 -2.21 3.59 -6.57
C SER A 54 -3.37 4.55 -6.83
N LYS A 55 -3.12 5.69 -7.46
CA LYS A 55 -4.14 6.66 -7.88
C LYS A 55 -5.04 6.09 -8.98
N ASP A 56 -4.45 5.39 -9.96
CA ASP A 56 -5.22 4.74 -11.04
C ASP A 56 -6.19 3.67 -10.53
N CYS A 57 -5.91 3.09 -9.35
CA CYS A 57 -6.74 2.07 -8.73
C CYS A 57 -7.61 2.61 -7.58
N ASP A 58 -7.74 3.93 -7.40
CA ASP A 58 -8.49 4.56 -6.29
C ASP A 58 -8.17 3.96 -4.91
N VAL A 59 -6.89 3.64 -4.67
CA VAL A 59 -6.42 3.05 -3.41
C VAL A 59 -6.19 4.15 -2.38
N THR A 60 -6.87 4.06 -1.25
CA THR A 60 -6.68 4.94 -0.10
C THR A 60 -5.92 4.19 0.99
N LEU A 61 -4.81 4.76 1.45
CA LEU A 61 -4.03 4.18 2.54
C LEU A 61 -4.61 4.61 3.88
N GLN A 62 -5.03 3.65 4.70
CA GLN A 62 -5.48 3.91 6.07
C GLN A 62 -4.52 3.26 7.07
N TYR A 63 -4.05 4.06 8.03
CA TYR A 63 -3.25 3.55 9.13
C TYR A 63 -4.16 2.87 10.16
N HIS A 64 -3.95 1.58 10.41
CA HIS A 64 -4.60 0.93 11.55
C HIS A 64 -3.55 0.55 12.59
N LEU A 65 -3.59 1.27 13.71
CA LEU A 65 -2.73 1.06 14.85
C LEU A 65 -3.02 -0.32 15.47
N GLY A 66 -2.23 -1.33 15.09
CA GLY A 66 -1.86 -2.55 15.83
C GLY A 66 -2.94 -3.55 16.27
N LYS A 67 -4.19 -3.15 16.56
CA LYS A 67 -5.23 -4.03 17.12
C LYS A 67 -6.20 -4.60 16.09
N SER A 68 -6.33 -3.98 14.92
CA SER A 68 -7.27 -4.41 13.88
C SER A 68 -6.63 -5.26 12.78
N ASN A 69 -5.30 -5.37 12.77
CA ASN A 69 -4.55 -6.06 11.72
C ASN A 69 -4.31 -7.55 12.03
N VAL A 70 -5.13 -8.15 12.89
CA VAL A 70 -5.03 -9.57 13.29
C VAL A 70 -5.21 -10.48 12.07
N VAL A 71 -6.00 -10.06 11.08
CA VAL A 71 -6.27 -10.84 9.86
C VAL A 71 -5.06 -10.86 8.92
N ALA A 72 -4.36 -9.72 8.75
CA ALA A 72 -3.15 -9.68 7.91
C ALA A 72 -1.94 -10.31 8.62
N ALA A 73 -1.83 -10.15 9.95
CA ALA A 73 -0.77 -10.76 10.74
C ALA A 73 -0.88 -12.29 10.85
N ALA A 74 -2.07 -12.87 10.63
CA ALA A 74 -2.26 -14.32 10.55
C ALA A 74 -1.90 -14.92 9.17
N LEU A 75 -1.60 -14.07 8.17
CA LEU A 75 -1.27 -14.46 6.79
C LEU A 75 0.22 -14.25 6.45
N SER A 76 1.04 -13.74 7.39
CA SER A 76 2.50 -13.67 7.28
C SER A 76 3.18 -14.88 7.90
#